data_AF-A0A9D2X443-F1
#
_entry.id   AF-A0A9D2X443-F1
#
_cell.length_a   1.000
_cell.length_b   1.000
_cell.length_c   1.000
_cell.angle_alpha   90.00
_cell.angle_beta   90.00
_cell.angle_gamma   90.00
#
_symmetry.space_group_name_H-M   'P 1'
#
loop_
_entity.id
_entity.type
_entity.pdbx_description
1 polymer ?
#
loop_
_entity_poly.entity_id
_entity_poly.type
_entity_poly.pdbx_seq_one_letter_code
_entity_poly.pdbx_strand_id
1 'polypeptide(L)' 'MDSPKIIDSIVWDDSEKKWTTEKITIEEYHGFTECRRCQKPLSHNVKTQGKFKVVYVRCGCG' A
#
# COMPACT_ATOMS: atom_id res chain seq x y z
N MET A 1 -8.39 15.41 -7.88
CA MET A 1 -7.10 14.91 -7.36
C MET A 1 -6.75 13.70 -8.19
N ASP A 2 -5.55 13.66 -8.77
CA ASP A 2 -5.11 12.48 -9.52
C ASP A 2 -4.85 11.32 -8.56
N SER A 3 -5.29 10.12 -8.96
CA SER A 3 -5.01 8.90 -8.20
C SER A 3 -3.50 8.66 -8.10
N PRO A 4 -3.01 8.07 -7.00
CA PRO A 4 -1.59 7.79 -6.83
C PRO A 4 -1.11 6.81 -7.92
N LYS A 5 0.02 7.13 -8.55
CA LYS A 5 0.68 6.25 -9.54
C LYS A 5 1.73 5.33 -8.91
N ILE A 6 2.21 5.70 -7.71
CA ILE A 6 3.20 4.95 -6.94
C ILE A 6 2.72 4.88 -5.48
N ILE A 7 2.84 3.70 -4.86
CA ILE A 7 2.58 3.49 -3.43
C ILE A 7 3.81 2.85 -2.78
N ASP A 8 4.13 3.30 -1.56
CA ASP A 8 5.10 2.67 -0.66
C ASP A 8 4.42 1.50 0.09
N SER A 9 4.61 0.28 -0.41
CA SER A 9 4.09 -0.96 0.15
C SER A 9 4.97 -1.46 1.28
N ILE A 10 4.36 -1.93 2.36
CA ILE A 10 5.05 -2.68 3.42
C ILE A 10 4.96 -4.17 3.11
N VAL A 11 6.11 -4.83 3.02
CA VAL A 11 6.22 -6.27 2.75
C VAL A 11 7.13 -6.92 3.77
N TRP A 12 6.90 -8.20 4.06
CA TRP A 12 7.77 -8.99 4.93
C TRP A 12 8.96 -9.49 4.11
N ASP A 13 10.17 -9.09 4.49
CA ASP A 13 11.40 -9.68 3.99
C ASP A 13 11.77 -10.88 4.87
N ASP A 14 11.67 -12.08 4.30
CA ASP A 14 11.95 -13.30 5.05
C ASP A 14 13.45 -13.56 5.26
N SER A 15 14.32 -13.02 4.38
CA SER A 15 15.78 -13.14 4.51
C SER A 15 16.29 -12.28 5.67
N GLU A 16 15.81 -11.05 5.76
CA GLU A 16 16.22 -10.11 6.80
C GLU A 16 15.33 -10.18 8.06
N LYS A 17 14.27 -11.01 8.04
CA LYS A 17 13.28 -11.17 9.12
C LYS A 17 12.73 -9.83 9.60
N LYS A 18 12.45 -8.91 8.68
CA LYS A 18 11.92 -7.58 8.99
C LYS A 18 10.92 -7.10 7.96
N TRP A 19 10.12 -6.12 8.34
CA TRP A 19 9.26 -5.40 7.41
C TRP A 19 10.09 -4.39 6.62
N THR A 20 9.99 -4.44 5.30
CA THR A 20 10.66 -3.51 4.37
C THR A 20 9.62 -2.68 3.61
N THR A 21 10.08 -1.59 3.00
CA THR A 21 9.26 -0.72 2.17
C THR A 21 9.67 -0.87 0.71
N GLU A 22 8.71 -1.20 -0.14
CA GLU A 22 8.90 -1.34 -1.58
C GLU A 22 7.97 -0.40 -2.34
N LYS A 23 8.49 0.25 -3.38
CA LYS A 23 7.67 1.10 -4.25
C LYS A 23 7.00 0.25 -5.32
N ILE A 24 5.69 0.38 -5.43
CA ILE A 24 4.90 -0.28 -6.48
C ILE A 24 4.30 0.73 -7.44
N THR A 25 4.34 0.42 -8.73
CA THR A 25 3.66 1.20 -9.78
C THR A 25 2.24 0.69 -9.98
N ILE A 26 1.29 1.60 -10.18
CA ILE A 26 -0.14 1.31 -10.23
C ILE A 26 -0.67 1.57 -11.64
N GLU A 27 -1.48 0.62 -12.14
CA GLU A 27 -2.22 0.75 -13.38
C GLU A 27 -3.60 1.39 -13.13
N GLU A 28 -4.32 0.88 -12.13
CA GLU A 28 -5.66 1.35 -11.75
C GLU A 28 -5.80 1.46 -10.23
N TYR A 29 -6.50 2.49 -9.76
CA TYR A 29 -6.73 2.76 -8.33
C TYR A 29 -8.21 2.58 -7.99
N HIS A 30 -8.51 1.76 -6.98
CA HIS A 30 -9.88 1.38 -6.61
C HIS A 30 -10.25 1.77 -5.16
N GLY A 31 -9.42 2.56 -4.48
CA GLY A 31 -9.68 3.06 -3.14
C GLY A 31 -8.78 2.47 -2.07
N PHE A 32 -9.16 2.67 -0.82
CA PHE A 32 -8.33 2.34 0.33
C PHE A 32 -9.18 2.05 1.57
N THR A 33 -8.58 1.35 2.52
CA THR A 33 -9.11 1.22 3.89
C THR A 33 -8.36 2.16 4.81
N GLU A 34 -9.06 2.85 5.70
CA GLU A 34 -8.48 3.80 6.64
C GLU A 34 -8.23 3.20 8.04
N CYS A 35 -7.20 3.71 8.71
CA CYS A 35 -7.02 3.53 10.14
C CYS A 35 -8.10 4.30 10.89
N ARG A 36 -8.83 3.62 11.79
CA ARG A 36 -9.87 4.25 12.62
C ARG A 36 -9.36 5.35 13.55
N ARG A 37 -8.06 5.36 13.87
CA ARG A 37 -7.46 6.34 14.78
C ARG A 37 -6.95 7.59 14.07
N CYS A 38 -6.11 7.43 13.05
CA CYS A 38 -5.49 8.56 12.35
C CYS A 38 -6.15 8.92 11.02
N GLN A 39 -7.15 8.15 10.56
CA GLN A 39 -7.86 8.35 9.29
C GLN A 39 -6.91 8.43 8.08
N LYS A 40 -5.75 7.75 8.18
CA LYS A 40 -4.80 7.57 7.09
C LYS A 40 -4.97 6.17 6.49
N PRO A 41 -4.60 5.96 5.21
CA PRO A 41 -4.66 4.65 4.59
C PRO A 41 -3.88 3.58 5.38
N LEU A 42 -4.47 2.40 5.54
CA LEU A 42 -3.83 1.16 5.99
C LEU A 42 -3.56 0.22 4.82
N SER A 43 -4.43 0.26 3.81
CA SER A 43 -4.24 -0.50 2.58
C SER A 43 -4.90 0.20 1.40
N HIS A 44 -4.39 -0.08 0.21
CA HIS A 44 -4.96 0.37 -1.06
C HIS A 44 -5.39 -0.84 -1.89
N ASN A 45 -6.53 -0.70 -2.57
CA ASN A 45 -7.01 -1.65 -3.57
C ASN A 45 -6.58 -1.14 -4.95
N VAL A 46 -5.67 -1.85 -5.59
CA VAL A 46 -5.06 -1.40 -6.86
C VAL A 46 -4.96 -2.53 -7.87
N LYS A 47 -4.86 -2.18 -9.14
CA LYS A 47 -4.39 -3.09 -10.19
C LYS A 47 -2.93 -2.76 -10.51
N THR A 48 -2.09 -3.78 -10.49
CA THR A 48 -0.67 -3.68 -10.82
C THR A 48 -0.20 -4.99 -11.44
N GLN A 49 0.62 -4.91 -12.48
CA GLN A 49 1.07 -6.08 -13.25
C GLN A 49 -0.12 -6.89 -13.79
N GLY A 50 -1.18 -6.19 -14.24
CA GLY A 50 -2.41 -6.79 -14.73
C GLY A 50 -3.28 -7.51 -13.68
N LYS A 51 -2.92 -7.46 -12.38
CA LYS A 51 -3.64 -8.16 -11.29
C LYS A 51 -4.15 -7.20 -10.23
N PHE A 52 -5.37 -7.45 -9.75
CA PHE A 52 -5.89 -6.78 -8.56
C PHE A 52 -5.17 -7.28 -7.32
N LYS A 53 -4.69 -6.35 -6.48
CA LYS A 53 -3.99 -6.64 -5.24
C LYS A 53 -4.41 -5.64 -4.16
N VAL A 54 -4.41 -6.11 -2.93
CA VAL A 54 -4.44 -5.26 -1.73
C VAL A 54 -3.01 -4.98 -1.33
N VAL A 55 -2.67 -3.72 -1.16
CA VAL A 55 -1.31 -3.26 -0.83
C VAL A 55 -1.36 -2.60 0.53
N TYR A 56 -0.60 -3.12 1.49
CA TYR A 56 -0.54 -2.57 2.84
C TYR A 56 0.51 -1.47 2.91
N VAL A 57 0.21 -0.43 3.68
CA VAL A 57 1.12 0.70 3.88
C VAL A 57 1.36 0.90 5.36
N ARG A 58 2.43 1.63 5.71
CA ARG A 58 2.71 1.93 7.11
C ARG A 58 1.61 2.82 7.67
N CYS A 59 1.03 2.40 8.79
CA CYS A 59 0.03 3.20 9.49
C CYS A 59 0.65 4.52 9.98
N GLY A 60 -0.08 5.62 9.81
CA GLY A 60 0.35 6.94 10.29
C GLY A 60 0.31 7.12 11.81
N CYS A 61 0.00 6.08 12.59
CA CYS A 61 -0.04 6.16 14.06
C CYS A 61 1.35 6.14 14.72
N GLY A 62 2.40 5.74 14.00
CA GLY A 62 3.76 5.56 14.54
C GLY A 62 4.06 4.11 14.85
#